data_AF-A0A7Y2VRT6-F1
#
_entry.id   AF-A0A7Y2VRT6-F1
#
_cell.length_a   1.000
_cell.length_b   1.000
_cell.length_c   1.000
_cell.angle_alpha   90.00
_cell.angle_beta   90.00
_cell.angle_gamma   90.00
#
_symmetry.space_group_name_H-M   'P 1'
#
loop_
_entity.id
_entity.type
_entity.pdbx_description
1 polymer ?
#
loop_
_entity_poly.entity_id
_entity_poly.type
_entity_poly.pdbx_seq_one_letter_code
_entity_poly.pdbx_strand_id
1 'polypeptide(L)'
;VVAESQDGLSIDLMTTDHGLEQLHLIISPKALDKLIKDNPGFKHPGNPVVLAQYDADSEKLTVFPLRTLLTSRFLEPKYTKIRSIVVDGISSLEHQDYSENVGIGNMPAGLVRAPLFGFGVLNDLRTIVQAVERVPDVTELYVSKARGVSQNGGTLRISRSIFDGFRKTVGRLHRKTLAFVNERKLEVIETKISDLLQAKDSVDYHDDVNSALADRLAEALVGKIKSGTISRKAALQTVRASVANIAKTEPTEILSLQREIETVTLEDLIERMEKRIAQKGLTEHDWQSFLSANAFILRAFGVPALVFEEQLAVGGTRFDGGGGKLADYAIRAGLLGNLAIIEIKRSSTDLVERKAYRGDLHAPSTELSGAVSQVLDQRYRLQMDIKSKKIDSGIFDVYTYAVQCIVIAGLTPESEPMRKSFELYRNSLKEVLILTFDELLAKLRALLSFLKGEQTS
;
A
#
# COMPACT_ATOMS: atom_id res chain seq x y z
N VAL A 1 -37.93 39.10 -6.60
CA VAL A 1 -37.17 38.25 -5.66
C VAL A 1 -37.70 36.83 -5.69
N VAL A 2 -36.84 35.88 -6.06
CA VAL A 2 -37.15 34.45 -6.11
C VAL A 2 -36.52 33.66 -4.94
N ALA A 3 -35.51 34.21 -4.28
CA ALA A 3 -34.94 33.66 -3.05
C ALA A 3 -34.32 34.76 -2.17
N GLU A 4 -34.30 34.56 -0.87
CA GLU A 4 -33.69 35.49 0.10
C GLU A 4 -33.06 34.70 1.26
N SER A 5 -31.92 35.19 1.75
CA SER A 5 -31.20 34.64 2.89
C SER A 5 -31.38 35.52 4.13
N GLN A 6 -31.29 34.93 5.32
CA GLN A 6 -31.36 35.66 6.60
C GLN A 6 -30.23 36.70 6.77
N ASP A 7 -29.13 36.48 6.07
CA ASP A 7 -27.94 37.32 6.05
C ASP A 7 -28.08 38.55 5.13
N GLY A 8 -29.20 38.69 4.41
CA GLY A 8 -29.53 39.87 3.61
C GLY A 8 -29.03 39.82 2.17
N LEU A 9 -28.81 38.62 1.61
CA LEU A 9 -28.66 38.42 0.16
C LEU A 9 -29.99 37.96 -0.42
N SER A 10 -30.36 38.49 -1.58
CA SER A 10 -31.54 38.05 -2.34
C SER A 10 -31.22 37.79 -3.80
N ILE A 11 -32.05 36.97 -4.46
CA ILE A 11 -31.93 36.59 -5.86
C ILE A 11 -33.14 37.14 -6.60
N ASP A 12 -32.91 37.89 -7.67
CA ASP A 12 -33.94 38.34 -8.58
C ASP A 12 -33.84 37.58 -9.91
N LEU A 13 -35.00 37.16 -10.42
CA LEU A 13 -35.13 36.65 -11.78
C LEU A 13 -35.50 37.84 -12.68
N MET A 14 -34.72 38.04 -13.73
CA MET A 14 -34.94 39.10 -14.72
C MET A 14 -34.87 38.51 -16.12
N THR A 15 -35.71 38.98 -17.03
CA THR A 15 -35.63 38.63 -18.45
C THR A 15 -35.02 39.80 -19.20
N THR A 16 -33.94 39.55 -19.92
CA THR A 16 -33.24 40.55 -20.73
C THR A 16 -34.06 40.94 -21.97
N ASP A 17 -33.73 42.07 -22.60
CA ASP A 17 -34.33 42.49 -23.87
C ASP A 17 -34.17 41.47 -25.01
N HIS A 18 -33.22 40.53 -24.86
CA HIS A 18 -32.95 39.44 -25.79
C HIS A 18 -33.66 38.13 -25.40
N GLY A 19 -34.59 38.15 -24.45
CA GLY A 19 -35.35 36.97 -24.02
C GLY A 19 -34.59 35.98 -23.13
N LEU A 20 -33.36 36.31 -22.72
CA LEU A 20 -32.58 35.49 -21.79
C LEU A 20 -33.06 35.70 -20.36
N GLU A 21 -33.33 34.63 -19.64
CA GLU A 21 -33.68 34.66 -18.23
C GLU A 21 -32.41 34.64 -17.38
N GLN A 22 -32.27 35.54 -16.40
CA GLN A 22 -31.06 35.69 -15.59
C GLN A 22 -31.37 35.72 -14.10
N LEU A 23 -30.51 35.08 -13.30
CA LEU A 23 -30.52 35.18 -11.84
C LEU A 23 -29.50 36.21 -11.38
N HIS A 24 -29.99 37.28 -10.78
CA HIS A 24 -29.21 38.41 -10.29
C HIS A 24 -29.10 38.34 -8.77
N LEU A 25 -27.88 38.41 -8.24
CA LEU A 25 -27.62 38.53 -6.81
C LEU A 25 -27.71 40.00 -6.40
N ILE A 26 -28.60 40.26 -5.45
CA ILE A 26 -28.81 41.56 -4.82
C ILE A 26 -28.24 41.52 -3.41
N ILE A 27 -27.47 42.55 -3.07
CA ILE A 27 -26.78 42.69 -1.77
C ILE A 27 -27.52 43.79 -1.00
N SER A 28 -28.17 43.43 0.11
CA SER A 28 -28.81 44.45 0.97
C SER A 28 -27.77 45.32 1.68
N PRO A 29 -28.13 46.53 2.16
CA PRO A 29 -27.25 47.36 2.97
C PRO A 29 -26.68 46.62 4.18
N LYS A 30 -27.50 45.79 4.84
CA LYS A 30 -27.09 44.96 5.98
C LYS A 30 -25.98 43.96 5.60
N ALA A 31 -26.11 43.30 4.44
CA ALA A 31 -25.08 42.38 3.95
C ALA A 31 -23.80 43.13 3.55
N LEU A 32 -23.94 44.31 2.96
CA LEU A 32 -22.82 45.16 2.58
C LEU A 32 -22.00 45.63 3.78
N ASP A 33 -22.65 46.08 4.87
CA ASP A 33 -21.99 46.50 6.10
C ASP A 33 -21.13 45.36 6.69
N LYS A 34 -21.66 44.12 6.68
CA LYS A 34 -20.95 42.92 7.12
C LYS A 34 -19.72 42.65 6.24
N LEU A 35 -19.86 42.78 4.92
CA LEU A 35 -18.75 42.56 3.97
C LEU A 35 -17.64 43.60 4.12
N ILE A 36 -17.98 44.87 4.27
CA ILE A 36 -17.00 45.96 4.46
C ILE A 36 -16.26 45.76 5.79
N LYS A 37 -16.97 45.31 6.84
CA LYS A 37 -16.34 45.00 8.13
C LYS A 37 -15.32 43.86 8.03
N ASP A 38 -15.67 42.78 7.34
CA ASP A 38 -14.80 41.60 7.21
C ASP A 38 -13.71 41.78 6.13
N ASN A 39 -13.93 42.66 5.16
CA ASN A 39 -12.98 43.04 4.13
C ASN A 39 -13.10 44.55 3.81
N PRO A 40 -12.32 45.42 4.47
CA PRO A 40 -12.38 46.88 4.26
C PRO A 40 -12.07 47.33 2.83
N GLY A 41 -11.44 46.47 2.02
CA GLY A 41 -11.15 46.72 0.61
C GLY A 41 -12.26 46.28 -0.35
N PHE A 42 -13.38 45.75 0.16
CA PHE A 42 -14.49 45.26 -0.67
C PHE A 42 -15.14 46.41 -1.45
N LYS A 43 -15.16 46.29 -2.78
CA LYS A 43 -15.84 47.24 -3.66
C LYS A 43 -17.20 46.65 -4.04
N HIS A 44 -18.27 47.32 -3.61
CA HIS A 44 -19.61 46.93 -4.02
C HIS A 44 -19.73 47.00 -5.56
N PRO A 45 -20.20 45.93 -6.23
CA PRO A 45 -20.40 45.95 -7.67
C PRO A 45 -21.49 46.96 -8.01
N GLY A 46 -21.19 47.96 -8.85
CA GLY A 46 -22.16 48.99 -9.24
C GLY A 46 -23.33 48.46 -10.09
N ASN A 47 -23.19 47.23 -10.60
CA ASN A 47 -24.21 46.53 -11.39
C ASN A 47 -24.66 45.25 -10.68
N PRO A 48 -25.90 44.79 -10.92
CA PRO A 48 -26.37 43.48 -10.47
C PRO A 48 -25.42 42.34 -10.90
N VAL A 49 -25.14 41.41 -9.99
CA VAL A 49 -24.22 40.29 -10.25
C VAL A 49 -25.00 39.11 -10.81
N VAL A 50 -24.75 38.76 -12.07
CA VAL A 50 -25.39 37.60 -12.71
C VAL A 50 -24.76 36.30 -12.22
N LEU A 51 -25.57 35.43 -11.60
CA LEU A 51 -25.16 34.11 -11.13
C LEU A 51 -25.48 33.00 -12.14
N ALA A 52 -26.54 33.16 -12.92
CA ALA A 52 -26.91 32.24 -13.98
C ALA A 52 -27.69 32.95 -15.09
N GLN A 53 -27.62 32.37 -16.28
CA GLN A 53 -28.35 32.80 -17.47
C GLN A 53 -28.90 31.56 -18.19
N TYR A 54 -30.18 31.56 -18.49
CA TYR A 54 -30.86 30.54 -19.26
C TYR A 54 -31.23 31.09 -20.64
N ASP A 55 -30.94 30.29 -21.66
CA ASP A 55 -31.29 30.54 -23.06
C ASP A 55 -32.35 29.52 -23.47
N ALA A 56 -33.55 30.03 -23.79
CA ALA A 56 -34.71 29.23 -24.17
C ALA A 56 -34.53 28.56 -25.54
N ASP A 57 -33.82 29.19 -26.47
CA ASP A 57 -33.63 28.67 -27.84
C ASP A 57 -32.69 27.46 -27.85
N SER A 58 -31.66 27.50 -27.01
CA SER A 58 -30.68 26.41 -26.91
C SER A 58 -30.94 25.44 -25.75
N GLU A 59 -31.94 25.70 -24.91
CA GLU A 59 -32.25 24.99 -23.66
C GLU A 59 -31.00 24.84 -22.75
N LYS A 60 -30.15 25.87 -22.71
CA LYS A 60 -28.89 25.85 -21.95
C LYS A 60 -28.95 26.82 -20.79
N LEU A 61 -28.61 26.29 -19.61
CA LEU A 61 -28.29 27.09 -18.44
C LEU A 61 -26.78 27.28 -18.37
N THR A 62 -26.33 28.53 -18.38
CA THR A 62 -24.96 28.92 -18.06
C THR A 62 -24.93 29.46 -16.65
N VAL A 63 -24.07 28.89 -15.80
CA VAL A 63 -23.88 29.37 -14.42
C VAL A 63 -22.48 29.93 -14.23
N PHE A 64 -22.37 30.96 -13.38
CA PHE A 64 -21.14 31.68 -13.08
C PHE A 64 -20.67 31.35 -11.67
N PRO A 65 -19.62 30.53 -11.49
CA PRO A 65 -19.22 30.03 -10.18
C PRO A 65 -18.53 31.11 -9.32
N LEU A 66 -19.33 31.86 -8.56
CA LEU A 66 -18.88 32.90 -7.62
C LEU A 66 -19.11 32.49 -6.17
N ARG A 67 -18.26 32.96 -5.26
CA ARG A 67 -18.45 32.76 -3.81
C ARG A 67 -19.52 33.72 -3.28
N THR A 68 -20.63 33.17 -2.81
CA THR A 68 -21.77 33.95 -2.30
C THR A 68 -21.89 33.94 -0.77
N LEU A 69 -21.02 33.22 -0.06
CA LEU A 69 -20.95 33.31 1.40
C LEU A 69 -20.31 34.64 1.81
N LEU A 70 -20.95 35.35 2.73
CA LEU A 70 -20.49 36.62 3.29
C LEU A 70 -19.20 36.42 4.09
N THR A 71 -18.08 36.43 3.38
CA THR A 71 -16.72 36.20 3.87
C THR A 71 -15.79 37.17 3.14
N SER A 72 -14.52 37.25 3.54
CA SER A 72 -13.53 38.11 2.87
C SER A 72 -13.38 37.86 1.37
N ARG A 73 -13.76 36.66 0.90
CA ARG A 73 -13.66 36.21 -0.50
C ARG A 73 -14.98 36.30 -1.27
N PHE A 74 -15.97 37.04 -0.76
CA PHE A 74 -17.26 37.20 -1.41
C PHE A 74 -17.09 37.78 -2.83
N LEU A 75 -17.85 37.23 -3.78
CA LEU A 75 -17.77 37.47 -5.23
C LEU A 75 -16.45 37.09 -5.92
N GLU A 76 -15.47 36.54 -5.22
CA GLU A 76 -14.31 35.96 -5.89
C GLU A 76 -14.73 34.73 -6.73
N PRO A 77 -14.11 34.50 -7.90
CA PRO A 77 -14.28 33.26 -8.65
C PRO A 77 -13.99 32.03 -7.78
N LYS A 78 -14.83 31.00 -7.88
CA LYS A 78 -14.59 29.72 -7.20
C LYS A 78 -13.38 28.97 -7.76
N TYR A 79 -13.05 29.22 -9.03
CA TYR A 79 -12.04 28.50 -9.80
C TYR A 79 -11.00 29.45 -10.40
N THR A 80 -9.81 28.92 -10.64
CA THR A 80 -8.64 29.64 -11.14
C THR A 80 -8.83 30.08 -12.59
N LYS A 81 -9.23 29.14 -13.46
CA LYS A 81 -9.41 29.32 -14.91
C LYS A 81 -10.86 29.21 -15.36
N ILE A 82 -11.64 28.31 -14.75
CA ILE A 82 -13.04 28.10 -15.18
C ILE A 82 -13.91 29.29 -14.78
N ARG A 83 -14.57 29.91 -15.74
CA ARG A 83 -15.43 31.10 -15.58
C ARG A 83 -16.91 30.78 -15.68
N SER A 84 -17.27 29.76 -16.46
CA SER A 84 -18.66 29.33 -16.65
C SER A 84 -18.78 27.81 -16.60
N ILE A 85 -19.96 27.34 -16.17
CA ILE A 85 -20.38 25.95 -16.34
C ILE A 85 -21.70 25.97 -17.11
N VAL A 86 -21.76 25.23 -18.21
CA VAL A 86 -22.97 25.12 -19.05
C VAL A 86 -23.63 23.78 -18.81
N VAL A 87 -24.96 23.76 -18.77
CA VAL A 87 -25.78 22.55 -18.61
C VAL A 87 -26.95 22.61 -19.58
N ASP A 88 -27.16 21.55 -20.35
CA ASP A 88 -28.30 21.47 -21.30
C ASP A 88 -29.54 20.80 -20.69
N GLY A 89 -30.72 21.07 -21.24
CA GLY A 89 -31.96 20.41 -20.82
C GLY A 89 -32.37 20.76 -19.39
N ILE A 90 -32.11 22.02 -19.01
CA ILE A 90 -32.73 22.69 -17.88
C ILE A 90 -33.98 23.40 -18.42
N SER A 91 -35.06 23.44 -17.65
CA SER A 91 -36.26 24.20 -18.01
C SER A 91 -36.12 25.67 -17.61
N SER A 92 -36.98 26.53 -18.16
CA SER A 92 -37.10 27.94 -17.78
C SER A 92 -36.98 28.15 -16.26
N LEU A 93 -36.22 29.18 -15.91
CA LEU A 93 -35.97 29.69 -14.57
C LEU A 93 -37.24 30.22 -13.91
N GLU A 94 -38.23 30.68 -14.67
CA GLU A 94 -39.52 31.15 -14.10
C GLU A 94 -40.26 30.06 -13.33
N HIS A 95 -40.09 28.80 -13.73
CA HIS A 95 -40.81 27.65 -13.18
C HIS A 95 -39.99 26.83 -12.17
N GLN A 96 -38.87 27.38 -11.69
CA GLN A 96 -37.98 26.69 -10.74
C GLN A 96 -38.35 27.01 -9.29
N ASP A 97 -38.07 26.06 -8.41
CA ASP A 97 -38.14 26.26 -6.96
C ASP A 97 -36.75 26.65 -6.44
N TYR A 98 -36.62 27.85 -5.89
CA TYR A 98 -35.36 28.38 -5.41
C TYR A 98 -35.13 28.18 -3.91
N SER A 99 -36.00 27.43 -3.24
CA SER A 99 -35.79 27.05 -1.84
C SER A 99 -34.47 26.29 -1.67
N GLU A 100 -33.84 26.46 -0.51
CA GLU A 100 -32.52 25.87 -0.21
C GLU A 100 -32.50 24.34 -0.38
N ASN A 101 -33.63 23.68 -0.17
CA ASN A 101 -33.76 22.22 -0.22
C ASN A 101 -34.02 21.66 -1.63
N VAL A 102 -34.47 22.48 -2.59
CA VAL A 102 -34.85 22.05 -3.94
C VAL A 102 -33.87 22.61 -4.98
N GLY A 103 -33.83 23.94 -5.13
CA GLY A 103 -33.04 24.63 -6.14
C GLY A 103 -33.44 24.28 -7.58
N ILE A 104 -32.61 24.67 -8.54
CA ILE A 104 -32.88 24.43 -9.97
C ILE A 104 -32.99 22.92 -10.27
N GLY A 105 -34.14 22.53 -10.83
CA GLY A 105 -34.46 21.16 -11.22
C GLY A 105 -33.62 20.65 -12.39
N ASN A 106 -33.54 19.32 -12.54
CA ASN A 106 -32.80 18.62 -13.60
C ASN A 106 -31.28 18.92 -13.69
N MET A 107 -30.74 19.66 -12.73
CA MET A 107 -29.30 19.90 -12.59
C MET A 107 -28.54 18.58 -12.34
N PRO A 108 -27.43 18.32 -13.06
CA PRO A 108 -26.56 17.18 -12.82
C PRO A 108 -26.18 17.04 -11.34
N ALA A 109 -26.29 15.82 -10.82
CA ALA A 109 -25.86 15.54 -9.45
C ALA A 109 -24.37 15.90 -9.29
N GLY A 110 -24.03 16.62 -8.23
CA GLY A 110 -22.68 17.13 -8.00
C GLY A 110 -22.49 18.61 -8.32
N LEU A 111 -23.48 19.26 -8.95
CA LEU A 111 -23.54 20.71 -9.08
C LEU A 111 -24.43 21.31 -7.98
N VAL A 112 -24.07 22.51 -7.51
CA VAL A 112 -24.89 23.32 -6.60
C VAL A 112 -26.15 23.75 -7.34
N ARG A 113 -27.32 23.57 -6.71
CA ARG A 113 -28.63 23.84 -7.32
C ARG A 113 -29.28 25.13 -6.81
N ALA A 114 -28.98 25.50 -5.58
CA ALA A 114 -29.53 26.70 -4.93
C ALA A 114 -28.60 27.90 -5.17
N PRO A 115 -29.08 29.00 -5.78
CA PRO A 115 -28.24 30.12 -6.19
C PRO A 115 -27.51 30.81 -5.03
N LEU A 116 -28.13 30.87 -3.84
CA LEU A 116 -27.57 31.53 -2.66
C LEU A 116 -26.29 30.85 -2.12
N PHE A 117 -26.06 29.58 -2.42
CA PHE A 117 -24.79 28.89 -2.11
C PHE A 117 -23.71 29.07 -3.19
N GLY A 118 -24.05 29.81 -4.24
CA GLY A 118 -23.21 30.09 -5.39
C GLY A 118 -23.11 28.85 -6.28
N PHE A 119 -23.30 29.03 -7.58
CA PHE A 119 -23.18 27.91 -8.51
C PHE A 119 -21.76 27.34 -8.57
N GLY A 120 -21.65 26.15 -9.15
CA GLY A 120 -20.40 25.40 -9.26
C GLY A 120 -20.58 23.92 -8.95
N VAL A 121 -19.48 23.20 -8.96
CA VAL A 121 -19.34 21.84 -8.43
C VAL A 121 -19.31 21.89 -6.90
N LEU A 122 -19.99 20.94 -6.25
CA LEU A 122 -19.97 20.77 -4.78
C LEU A 122 -18.54 20.70 -4.26
N ASN A 123 -18.30 21.26 -3.07
CA ASN A 123 -16.94 21.41 -2.53
C ASN A 123 -16.16 20.08 -2.43
N ASP A 124 -16.83 18.99 -2.03
CA ASP A 124 -16.22 17.65 -1.92
C ASP A 124 -15.82 17.05 -3.28
N LEU A 125 -16.31 17.63 -4.37
CA LEU A 125 -16.07 17.22 -5.75
C LEU A 125 -15.16 18.21 -6.50
N ARG A 126 -14.58 19.21 -5.81
CA ARG A 126 -13.75 20.27 -6.42
C ARG A 126 -12.58 19.75 -7.25
N THR A 127 -12.07 18.55 -6.92
CA THR A 127 -10.98 17.89 -7.66
C THR A 127 -11.36 17.63 -9.13
N ILE A 128 -12.64 17.48 -9.43
CA ILE A 128 -13.12 17.35 -10.82
C ILE A 128 -12.79 18.62 -11.60
N VAL A 129 -13.11 19.80 -11.04
CA VAL A 129 -12.84 21.08 -11.71
C VAL A 129 -11.33 21.36 -11.77
N GLN A 130 -10.58 21.03 -10.71
CA GLN A 130 -9.12 21.16 -10.72
C GLN A 130 -8.47 20.31 -11.83
N ALA A 131 -9.03 19.14 -12.14
CA ALA A 131 -8.58 18.33 -13.26
C ALA A 131 -8.95 18.97 -14.61
N VAL A 132 -10.14 19.55 -14.73
CA VAL A 132 -10.56 20.30 -15.92
C VAL A 132 -9.65 21.52 -16.17
N GLU A 133 -9.23 22.24 -15.13
CA GLU A 133 -8.32 23.40 -15.23
C GLU A 133 -6.90 23.06 -15.74
N ARG A 134 -6.53 21.78 -15.71
CA ARG A 134 -5.26 21.30 -16.28
C ARG A 134 -5.34 21.07 -17.78
N VAL A 135 -6.54 21.02 -18.36
CA VAL A 135 -6.70 20.94 -19.81
C VAL A 135 -6.32 22.30 -20.40
N PRO A 136 -5.42 22.36 -21.41
CA PRO A 136 -5.01 23.60 -22.03
C PRO A 136 -6.19 24.39 -22.59
N ASP A 137 -6.15 25.71 -22.41
CA ASP A 137 -7.08 26.69 -22.99
C ASP A 137 -8.56 26.58 -22.57
N VAL A 138 -8.89 25.70 -21.62
CA VAL A 138 -10.28 25.56 -21.13
C VAL A 138 -10.62 26.61 -20.09
N THR A 139 -11.68 27.38 -20.37
CA THR A 139 -12.29 28.36 -19.46
C THR A 139 -13.76 28.05 -19.16
N GLU A 140 -14.36 27.12 -19.89
CA GLU A 140 -15.77 26.71 -19.74
C GLU A 140 -15.91 25.20 -19.67
N LEU A 141 -16.71 24.73 -18.70
CA LEU A 141 -17.08 23.33 -18.56
C LEU A 141 -18.54 23.13 -19.00
N TYR A 142 -18.76 22.36 -20.07
CA TYR A 142 -20.10 22.03 -20.54
C TYR A 142 -20.49 20.59 -20.16
N VAL A 143 -21.45 20.44 -19.24
CA VAL A 143 -22.01 19.15 -18.81
C VAL A 143 -23.27 18.84 -19.63
N SER A 144 -23.14 17.98 -20.63
CA SER A 144 -24.14 17.76 -21.68
C SER A 144 -24.85 16.41 -21.60
N LYS A 145 -26.10 16.31 -22.05
CA LYS A 145 -26.79 15.02 -22.33
C LYS A 145 -26.14 14.25 -23.46
N ALA A 146 -25.50 14.93 -24.41
CA ALA A 146 -24.82 14.30 -25.54
C ALA A 146 -23.63 13.44 -25.07
N ARG A 147 -23.44 12.29 -25.71
CA ARG A 147 -22.42 11.30 -25.30
C ARG A 147 -21.00 11.81 -25.57
N GLY A 148 -20.06 11.21 -24.84
CA GLY A 148 -18.62 11.40 -25.04
C GLY A 148 -18.05 12.65 -24.38
N VAL A 149 -16.81 12.94 -24.75
CA VAL A 149 -16.03 14.11 -24.35
C VAL A 149 -15.51 14.79 -25.61
N SER A 150 -15.50 16.12 -25.63
CA SER A 150 -14.92 16.89 -26.73
C SER A 150 -14.44 18.24 -26.22
N GLN A 151 -13.41 18.80 -26.84
CA GLN A 151 -12.95 20.17 -26.58
C GLN A 151 -13.07 20.98 -27.87
N ASN A 152 -13.81 22.08 -27.81
CA ASN A 152 -13.95 23.02 -28.92
C ASN A 152 -13.61 24.43 -28.40
N GLY A 153 -12.48 24.97 -28.86
CA GLY A 153 -11.95 26.23 -28.33
C GLY A 153 -11.75 26.15 -26.81
N GLY A 154 -12.27 27.14 -26.09
CA GLY A 154 -12.19 27.20 -24.62
C GLY A 154 -13.22 26.36 -23.86
N THR A 155 -14.05 25.59 -24.55
CA THR A 155 -15.13 24.80 -23.94
C THR A 155 -14.79 23.32 -23.93
N LEU A 156 -14.70 22.73 -22.73
CA LEU A 156 -14.63 21.28 -22.54
C LEU A 156 -16.04 20.73 -22.32
N ARG A 157 -16.56 19.98 -23.28
CA ARG A 157 -17.82 19.26 -23.16
C ARG A 157 -17.59 17.85 -22.63
N ILE A 158 -18.29 17.49 -21.56
CA ILE A 158 -18.36 16.14 -21.01
C ILE A 158 -19.82 15.70 -20.90
N SER A 159 -20.09 14.41 -21.14
CA SER A 159 -21.44 13.90 -20.93
C SER A 159 -21.82 13.86 -19.44
N ARG A 160 -23.10 14.01 -19.13
CA ARG A 160 -23.67 13.86 -17.78
C ARG A 160 -23.30 12.52 -17.15
N SER A 161 -23.23 11.46 -17.95
CA SER A 161 -22.81 10.12 -17.48
C SER A 161 -21.35 10.06 -17.08
N ILE A 162 -20.45 10.72 -17.82
CA ILE A 162 -19.02 10.81 -17.48
C ILE A 162 -18.84 11.63 -16.20
N PHE A 163 -19.52 12.78 -16.10
CA PHE A 163 -19.49 13.62 -14.90
C PHE A 163 -19.99 12.86 -13.65
N ASP A 164 -21.09 12.12 -13.76
CA ASP A 164 -21.60 11.28 -12.67
C ASP A 164 -20.62 10.14 -12.31
N GLY A 165 -19.91 9.57 -13.29
CA GLY A 165 -18.84 8.60 -13.08
C GLY A 165 -17.68 9.19 -12.25
N PHE A 166 -17.23 10.41 -12.57
CA PHE A 166 -16.23 11.12 -11.78
C PHE A 166 -16.72 11.39 -10.36
N ARG A 167 -17.95 11.90 -10.22
CA ARG A 167 -18.59 12.14 -8.93
C ARG A 167 -18.65 10.88 -8.06
N LYS A 168 -19.13 9.76 -8.60
CA LYS A 168 -19.22 8.49 -7.86
C LYS A 168 -17.84 7.99 -7.43
N THR A 169 -16.83 8.17 -8.26
CA THR A 169 -15.45 7.76 -7.94
C THR A 169 -14.87 8.61 -6.82
N VAL A 170 -14.95 9.94 -6.93
CA VAL A 170 -14.49 10.86 -5.88
C VAL A 170 -15.26 10.64 -4.57
N GLY A 171 -16.60 10.53 -4.64
CA GLY A 171 -17.44 10.31 -3.46
C GLY A 171 -17.15 8.99 -2.73
N ARG A 172 -16.83 7.90 -3.46
CA ARG A 172 -16.41 6.63 -2.85
C ARG A 172 -15.07 6.77 -2.12
N LEU A 173 -14.09 7.45 -2.72
CA LEU A 173 -12.78 7.70 -2.11
C LEU A 173 -12.91 8.59 -0.87
N HIS A 174 -13.72 9.66 -0.96
CA HIS A 174 -13.90 10.61 0.13
C HIS A 174 -14.59 9.97 1.35
N ARG A 175 -15.69 9.23 1.16
CA ARG A 175 -16.37 8.52 2.27
C ARG A 175 -15.47 7.51 2.97
N LYS A 176 -14.69 6.73 2.19
CA LYS A 176 -13.74 5.76 2.75
C LYS A 176 -12.64 6.45 3.57
N THR A 177 -12.21 7.63 3.14
CA THR A 177 -11.21 8.45 3.85
C THR A 177 -11.79 9.07 5.12
N LEU A 178 -13.00 9.63 5.08
CA LEU A 178 -13.66 10.26 6.23
C LEU A 178 -13.98 9.27 7.35
N ALA A 179 -14.45 8.07 7.01
CA ALA A 179 -14.70 7.01 8.00
C ALA A 179 -13.41 6.66 8.76
N PHE A 180 -12.31 6.47 8.03
CA PHE A 180 -10.99 6.22 8.60
C PHE A 180 -10.48 7.39 9.46
N VAL A 181 -10.63 8.64 9.00
CA VAL A 181 -10.17 9.83 9.74
C VAL A 181 -10.96 10.02 11.05
N ASN A 182 -12.27 9.81 11.04
CA ASN A 182 -13.10 9.99 12.23
C ASN A 182 -12.81 8.93 13.30
N GLU A 183 -12.53 7.69 12.90
CA GLU A 183 -12.08 6.62 13.81
C GLU A 183 -10.75 6.98 14.48
N ARG A 184 -9.78 7.52 13.72
CA ARG A 184 -8.48 7.96 14.26
C ARG A 184 -8.59 9.17 15.19
N LYS A 185 -9.49 10.11 14.89
CA LYS A 185 -9.76 11.25 15.78
C LYS A 185 -10.27 10.78 17.14
N LEU A 186 -11.15 9.78 17.15
CA LEU A 186 -11.68 9.21 18.38
C LEU A 186 -10.57 8.53 19.19
N GLU A 187 -9.75 7.68 18.55
CA GLU A 187 -8.64 6.96 19.20
C GLU A 187 -7.58 7.91 19.79
N VAL A 188 -7.24 9.01 19.10
CA VAL A 188 -6.31 10.03 19.64
C VAL A 188 -6.90 10.72 20.86
N ILE A 189 -8.20 11.00 20.86
CA ILE A 189 -8.88 11.61 21.99
C ILE A 189 -8.92 10.61 23.16
N GLU A 190 -9.24 9.34 22.92
CA GLU A 190 -9.24 8.27 23.92
C GLU A 190 -7.86 8.04 24.52
N THR A 191 -6.81 8.06 23.69
CA THR A 191 -5.42 7.94 24.16
C THR A 191 -5.02 9.15 25.01
N LYS A 192 -5.30 10.38 24.56
CA LYS A 192 -5.03 11.58 25.37
C LYS A 192 -5.81 11.60 26.68
N ILE A 193 -7.06 11.13 26.66
CA ILE A 193 -7.85 10.97 27.88
C ILE A 193 -7.18 9.93 28.78
N SER A 194 -6.71 8.81 28.23
CA SER A 194 -6.01 7.76 28.98
C SER A 194 -4.66 8.24 29.54
N ASP A 195 -3.89 9.03 28.81
CA ASP A 195 -2.63 9.63 29.24
C ASP A 195 -2.85 10.65 30.35
N LEU A 196 -3.91 11.48 30.24
CA LEU A 196 -4.33 12.39 31.30
C LEU A 196 -4.80 11.63 32.55
N LEU A 197 -5.33 10.42 32.39
CA LEU A 197 -5.70 9.52 33.49
C LEU A 197 -4.50 8.74 34.04
N GLN A 198 -3.43 8.55 33.26
CA GLN A 198 -2.19 7.84 33.62
C GLN A 198 -1.05 8.78 34.02
N ALA A 199 -1.32 10.01 34.43
CA ALA A 199 -0.34 10.90 35.03
C ALA A 199 0.06 10.43 36.45
N LYS A 200 0.70 9.26 36.52
CA LYS A 200 1.68 8.82 37.52
C LYS A 200 2.55 7.74 36.87
N ASP A 201 3.81 8.12 36.74
CA ASP A 201 5.01 7.35 36.40
C ASP A 201 5.41 7.25 34.92
N SER A 202 6.60 7.81 34.70
CA SER A 202 7.34 8.21 33.51
C SER A 202 7.90 7.06 32.67
N VAL A 203 8.07 7.27 31.36
CA VAL A 203 9.33 6.94 30.63
C VAL A 203 9.59 7.94 29.50
N ASP A 204 10.86 8.31 29.41
CA ASP A 204 11.57 9.22 28.51
C ASP A 204 11.52 8.82 27.01
N TYR A 205 11.58 9.80 26.10
CA TYR A 205 11.82 9.54 24.66
C TYR A 205 12.79 10.57 24.08
N HIS A 206 13.94 10.08 23.59
CA HIS A 206 14.92 10.86 22.85
C HIS A 206 14.44 11.14 21.42
N ASP A 207 14.46 12.42 21.05
CA ASP A 207 14.44 12.92 19.67
C ASP A 207 15.80 12.67 19.00
N ASP A 208 15.82 12.17 17.76
CA ASP A 208 17.00 12.29 16.90
C ASP A 208 16.63 12.36 15.40
N VAL A 209 17.55 12.96 14.65
CA VAL A 209 17.46 13.68 13.36
C VAL A 209 17.00 12.86 12.13
N ASN A 210 16.52 11.63 12.32
CA ASN A 210 15.94 10.77 11.26
C ASN A 210 14.51 11.14 10.84
N SER A 211 13.92 12.17 11.46
CA SER A 211 12.51 12.51 11.24
C SER A 211 12.24 13.04 9.84
N ALA A 212 13.13 13.77 9.17
CA ALA A 212 12.74 14.42 7.89
C ALA A 212 12.46 13.44 6.73
N LEU A 213 13.19 12.33 6.64
CA LEU A 213 12.98 11.28 5.63
C LEU A 213 11.92 10.27 6.07
N ALA A 214 11.90 9.93 7.37
CA ALA A 214 10.86 9.11 7.97
C ALA A 214 9.49 9.81 7.98
N ASP A 215 9.44 11.14 8.10
CA ASP A 215 8.25 11.98 8.03
C ASP A 215 7.77 12.11 6.59
N ARG A 216 8.68 12.19 5.60
CA ARG A 216 8.33 12.15 4.16
C ARG A 216 7.84 10.77 3.71
N LEU A 217 8.46 9.71 4.20
CA LEU A 217 8.00 8.33 4.00
C LEU A 217 6.73 8.04 4.79
N ALA A 218 6.54 8.62 5.98
CA ALA A 218 5.30 8.53 6.73
C ALA A 218 4.17 9.31 6.04
N GLU A 219 4.41 10.52 5.53
CA GLU A 219 3.44 11.31 4.74
C GLU A 219 3.03 10.59 3.45
N ALA A 220 3.97 9.89 2.80
CA ALA A 220 3.73 9.15 1.56
C ALA A 220 3.10 7.76 1.79
N LEU A 221 3.51 7.04 2.83
CA LEU A 221 3.02 5.69 3.14
C LEU A 221 1.74 5.71 3.97
N VAL A 222 1.45 6.79 4.72
CA VAL A 222 0.24 6.87 5.51
C VAL A 222 -0.18 8.30 5.90
N GLY A 223 -1.46 8.65 5.74
CA GLY A 223 -2.08 9.48 6.78
C GLY A 223 -2.04 8.72 8.12
N LYS A 224 -0.90 8.78 8.84
CA LYS A 224 -0.49 8.08 10.08
C LYS A 224 -1.33 6.86 10.48
N ILE A 225 -0.80 5.65 10.29
CA ILE A 225 -1.35 4.38 10.85
C ILE A 225 -0.65 4.09 12.17
N LYS A 226 -1.46 3.95 13.21
CA LYS A 226 -1.51 2.80 14.13
C LYS A 226 -3.01 2.44 14.19
N SER A 227 -3.54 1.23 14.29
CA SER A 227 -3.10 -0.16 14.14
C SER A 227 -4.30 -0.93 13.55
N GLY A 228 -4.09 -1.91 12.67
CA GLY A 228 -5.15 -2.76 12.13
C GLY A 228 -4.71 -3.60 10.94
N THR A 229 -4.69 -4.93 11.09
CA THR A 229 -4.14 -5.93 10.15
C THR A 229 -4.79 -5.89 8.75
N ILE A 230 -6.04 -5.42 8.65
CA ILE A 230 -6.80 -5.32 7.38
C ILE A 230 -6.41 -4.07 6.58
N SER A 231 -6.11 -2.95 7.23
CA SER A 231 -5.67 -1.69 6.59
C SER A 231 -4.24 -1.80 6.01
N ARG A 232 -3.37 -2.54 6.71
CA ARG A 232 -1.99 -2.82 6.29
C ARG A 232 -1.93 -3.60 4.97
N LYS A 233 -2.83 -4.59 4.78
CA LYS A 233 -2.91 -5.42 3.56
C LYS A 233 -3.36 -4.62 2.33
N ALA A 234 -4.29 -3.68 2.51
CA ALA A 234 -4.74 -2.80 1.43
C ALA A 234 -3.67 -1.78 1.02
N ALA A 235 -2.94 -1.20 1.99
CA ALA A 235 -1.79 -0.34 1.72
C ALA A 235 -0.67 -1.10 0.98
N LEU A 236 -0.35 -2.31 1.42
CA LEU A 236 0.60 -3.20 0.74
C LEU A 236 0.17 -3.56 -0.69
N GLN A 237 -1.12 -3.73 -0.96
CA GLN A 237 -1.62 -3.97 -2.33
C GLN A 237 -1.42 -2.76 -3.23
N THR A 238 -1.65 -1.54 -2.73
CA THR A 238 -1.42 -0.30 -3.49
C THR A 238 0.06 -0.08 -3.78
N VAL A 239 0.94 -0.35 -2.82
CA VAL A 239 2.40 -0.33 -3.03
C VAL A 239 2.78 -1.35 -4.09
N ARG A 240 2.34 -2.61 -3.95
CA ARG A 240 2.61 -3.67 -4.95
C ARG A 240 2.12 -3.32 -6.36
N ALA A 241 0.97 -2.66 -6.47
CA ALA A 241 0.44 -2.21 -7.76
C ALA A 241 1.26 -1.05 -8.37
N SER A 242 1.93 -0.26 -7.54
CA SER A 242 2.71 0.91 -7.95
C SER A 242 4.18 0.59 -8.22
N VAL A 243 4.74 -0.45 -7.58
CA VAL A 243 6.13 -0.91 -7.77
C VAL A 243 6.47 -1.15 -9.24
N ALA A 244 5.55 -1.73 -10.02
CA ALA A 244 5.79 -1.99 -11.45
C ALA A 244 5.90 -0.72 -12.30
N ASN A 245 5.27 0.38 -11.89
CA ASN A 245 5.41 1.68 -12.56
C ASN A 245 6.66 2.42 -12.09
N ILE A 246 6.93 2.45 -10.79
CA ILE A 246 8.13 3.08 -10.23
C ILE A 246 9.40 2.38 -10.75
N ALA A 247 9.38 1.05 -10.89
CA ALA A 247 10.50 0.29 -11.48
C ALA A 247 10.80 0.67 -12.94
N LYS A 248 9.82 1.23 -13.67
CA LYS A 248 10.00 1.70 -15.05
C LYS A 248 10.47 3.15 -15.13
N THR A 249 10.03 3.99 -14.19
CA THR A 249 10.33 5.43 -14.21
C THR A 249 11.58 5.77 -13.42
N GLU A 250 11.80 5.10 -12.29
CA GLU A 250 12.83 5.39 -11.29
C GLU A 250 13.43 4.08 -10.76
N PRO A 251 14.18 3.33 -11.58
CA PRO A 251 14.69 2.00 -11.22
C PRO A 251 15.67 2.04 -10.04
N THR A 252 16.43 3.12 -9.88
CA THR A 252 17.39 3.30 -8.79
C THR A 252 16.70 3.42 -7.43
N GLU A 253 15.55 4.09 -7.37
CA GLU A 253 14.75 4.24 -6.14
C GLU A 253 14.05 2.94 -5.72
N ILE A 254 13.68 2.09 -6.69
CA ILE A 254 13.20 0.74 -6.37
C ILE A 254 14.33 -0.13 -5.82
N LEU A 255 15.53 -0.02 -6.38
CA LEU A 255 16.68 -0.78 -5.89
C LEU A 255 17.13 -0.32 -4.50
N SER A 256 17.08 0.98 -4.20
CA SER A 256 17.35 1.50 -2.85
C SER A 256 16.29 1.03 -1.86
N LEU A 257 15.01 1.17 -2.19
CA LEU A 257 13.90 0.70 -1.34
C LEU A 257 13.94 -0.81 -1.11
N GLN A 258 14.27 -1.59 -2.14
CA GLN A 258 14.46 -3.04 -2.00
C GLN A 258 15.58 -3.33 -1.00
N ARG A 259 16.72 -2.64 -1.09
CA ARG A 259 17.85 -2.80 -0.17
C ARG A 259 17.47 -2.43 1.26
N GLU A 260 16.72 -1.35 1.47
CA GLU A 260 16.22 -0.95 2.79
C GLU A 260 15.29 -2.01 3.39
N ILE A 261 14.34 -2.52 2.60
CA ILE A 261 13.43 -3.60 3.04
C ILE A 261 14.21 -4.87 3.37
N GLU A 262 15.18 -5.26 2.53
CA GLU A 262 16.04 -6.42 2.78
C GLU A 262 16.87 -6.24 4.06
N THR A 263 17.41 -5.05 4.30
CA THR A 263 18.20 -4.72 5.50
C THR A 263 17.36 -4.87 6.76
N VAL A 264 16.20 -4.21 6.84
CA VAL A 264 15.32 -4.27 8.01
C VAL A 264 14.78 -5.69 8.24
N THR A 265 14.45 -6.41 7.17
CA THR A 265 13.97 -7.80 7.27
C THR A 265 15.06 -8.73 7.78
N LEU A 266 16.31 -8.52 7.36
CA LEU A 266 17.45 -9.31 7.76
C LEU A 266 17.88 -9.03 9.21
N GLU A 267 17.80 -7.77 9.66
CA GLU A 267 18.02 -7.39 11.06
C GLU A 267 17.04 -8.09 12.01
N ASP A 268 15.73 -7.98 11.75
CA ASP A 268 14.70 -8.65 12.54
C ASP A 268 14.89 -10.18 12.55
N LEU A 269 15.29 -10.75 11.42
CA LEU A 269 15.56 -12.17 11.33
C LEU A 269 16.76 -12.60 12.19
N ILE A 270 17.87 -11.86 12.11
CA ILE A 270 19.09 -12.11 12.89
C ILE A 270 18.74 -12.08 14.38
N GLU A 271 18.01 -11.07 14.83
CA GLU A 271 17.58 -10.93 16.22
C GLU A 271 16.70 -12.11 16.66
N ARG A 272 15.73 -12.52 15.83
CA ARG A 272 14.87 -13.69 16.11
C ARG A 272 15.67 -14.98 16.16
N MET A 273 16.67 -15.16 15.29
CA MET A 273 17.52 -16.34 15.26
C MET A 273 18.43 -16.40 16.49
N GLU A 274 19.04 -15.29 16.88
CA GLU A 274 19.85 -15.16 18.10
C GLU A 274 19.06 -15.52 19.35
N LYS A 275 17.87 -14.95 19.51
CA LYS A 275 16.96 -15.26 20.61
C LYS A 275 16.63 -16.75 20.67
N ARG A 276 16.38 -17.38 19.51
CA ARG A 276 16.10 -18.81 19.42
C ARG A 276 17.32 -19.68 19.73
N ILE A 277 18.51 -19.33 19.26
CA ILE A 277 19.75 -20.06 19.60
C ILE A 277 19.99 -20.02 21.12
N ALA A 278 19.75 -18.88 21.76
CA ALA A 278 19.87 -18.71 23.21
C ALA A 278 18.76 -19.43 24.01
N GLN A 279 17.63 -19.74 23.38
CA GLN A 279 16.49 -20.38 24.02
C GLN A 279 16.72 -21.89 24.21
N LYS A 280 16.55 -22.36 25.45
CA LYS A 280 16.61 -23.79 25.77
C LYS A 280 15.31 -24.49 25.40
N GLY A 281 15.41 -25.76 24.99
CA GLY A 281 14.26 -26.65 24.80
C GLY A 281 13.52 -26.50 23.46
N LEU A 282 14.06 -25.75 22.49
CA LEU A 282 13.51 -25.74 21.13
C LEU A 282 13.64 -27.12 20.49
N THR A 283 12.55 -27.58 19.89
CA THR A 283 12.48 -28.86 19.19
C THR A 283 12.96 -28.74 17.74
N GLU A 284 13.17 -29.88 17.07
CA GLU A 284 13.47 -29.92 15.63
C GLU A 284 12.35 -29.26 14.82
N HIS A 285 11.09 -29.51 15.19
CA HIS A 285 9.91 -28.91 14.56
C HIS A 285 9.90 -27.38 14.69
N ASP A 286 10.31 -26.82 15.84
CA ASP A 286 10.41 -25.36 16.02
C ASP A 286 11.44 -24.74 15.08
N TRP A 287 12.57 -25.43 14.88
CA TRP A 287 13.63 -25.01 13.96
C TRP A 287 13.23 -25.17 12.50
N GLN A 288 12.58 -26.28 12.15
CA GLN A 288 12.03 -26.51 10.83
C GLN A 288 10.97 -25.46 10.46
N SER A 289 10.05 -25.15 11.38
CA SER A 289 9.05 -24.09 11.19
C SER A 289 9.72 -22.73 10.96
N PHE A 290 10.75 -22.40 11.75
CA PHE A 290 11.47 -21.14 11.62
C PHE A 290 12.24 -21.03 10.29
N LEU A 291 13.01 -22.06 9.91
CA LEU A 291 13.82 -22.04 8.69
C LEU A 291 12.95 -22.15 7.42
N SER A 292 11.83 -22.87 7.48
CA SER A 292 10.87 -22.93 6.37
C SER A 292 10.19 -21.58 6.12
N ALA A 293 9.79 -20.88 7.19
CA ALA A 293 9.21 -19.54 7.08
C ALA A 293 10.19 -18.49 6.55
N ASN A 294 11.50 -18.75 6.69
CA ASN A 294 12.58 -17.86 6.24
C ASN A 294 13.49 -18.55 5.20
N ALA A 295 12.89 -19.35 4.30
CA ALA A 295 13.59 -20.14 3.30
C ALA A 295 14.58 -19.34 2.41
N PHE A 296 14.42 -18.01 2.29
CA PHE A 296 15.36 -17.13 1.58
C PHE A 296 16.77 -17.15 2.17
N ILE A 297 16.92 -17.40 3.49
CA ILE A 297 18.20 -17.56 4.19
C ILE A 297 19.07 -18.59 3.48
N LEU A 298 18.47 -19.75 3.20
CA LEU A 298 19.17 -20.89 2.63
C LEU A 298 19.54 -20.59 1.17
N ARG A 299 18.69 -19.84 0.45
CA ARG A 299 18.98 -19.36 -0.92
C ARG A 299 20.13 -18.37 -0.98
N ALA A 300 20.23 -17.46 0.00
CA ALA A 300 21.34 -16.52 0.11
C ALA A 300 22.70 -17.19 0.33
N PHE A 301 22.70 -18.47 0.75
CA PHE A 301 23.91 -19.27 0.95
C PHE A 301 24.18 -20.30 -0.15
N GLY A 302 23.63 -20.06 -1.35
CA GLY A 302 23.89 -20.88 -2.53
C GLY A 302 23.01 -22.13 -2.64
N VAL A 303 21.91 -22.22 -1.89
CA VAL A 303 20.95 -23.33 -1.97
C VAL A 303 19.75 -22.93 -2.84
N PRO A 304 19.70 -23.28 -4.13
CA PRO A 304 18.87 -22.55 -5.08
C PRO A 304 17.37 -22.92 -5.02
N ALA A 305 17.00 -24.12 -4.55
CA ALA A 305 15.62 -24.47 -4.19
C ALA A 305 15.54 -25.53 -3.09
N LEU A 306 14.50 -25.42 -2.26
CA LEU A 306 14.42 -26.09 -0.96
C LEU A 306 13.20 -26.98 -0.94
N VAL A 307 13.41 -28.25 -0.57
CA VAL A 307 12.34 -29.18 -0.24
C VAL A 307 12.49 -29.51 1.24
N PHE A 308 11.48 -29.13 2.02
CA PHE A 308 11.38 -29.50 3.43
C PHE A 308 10.60 -30.81 3.56
N GLU A 309 10.90 -31.60 4.59
CA GLU A 309 10.35 -32.95 4.81
C GLU A 309 8.80 -32.99 4.81
N GLU A 310 8.15 -31.97 5.37
CA GLU A 310 6.67 -31.84 5.37
C GLU A 310 6.07 -31.69 3.96
N GLN A 311 6.82 -31.24 2.96
CA GLN A 311 6.32 -31.10 1.59
C GLN A 311 6.44 -32.41 0.78
N LEU A 312 7.26 -33.36 1.24
CA LEU A 312 7.36 -34.70 0.65
C LEU A 312 6.39 -35.69 1.29
N ALA A 313 6.05 -35.50 2.57
CA ALA A 313 5.13 -36.36 3.31
C ALA A 313 3.66 -36.25 2.84
N VAL A 314 3.25 -35.12 2.23
CA VAL A 314 1.91 -34.95 1.61
C VAL A 314 1.86 -35.60 0.21
N GLY A 315 2.49 -36.76 0.08
CA GLY A 315 2.35 -37.67 -1.07
C GLY A 315 1.06 -38.48 -1.05
N GLY A 316 0.01 -38.00 -0.38
CA GLY A 316 -1.25 -38.73 -0.31
C GLY A 316 -2.31 -38.12 0.59
N THR A 317 -2.81 -36.93 0.33
CA THR A 317 -4.24 -36.62 0.56
C THR A 317 -4.65 -35.25 0.00
N ARG A 318 -5.71 -35.29 -0.83
CA ARG A 318 -6.58 -34.21 -1.34
C ARG A 318 -5.93 -32.93 -1.89
N PHE A 319 -6.07 -32.82 -3.21
CA PHE A 319 -6.12 -31.55 -3.94
C PHE A 319 -7.33 -30.70 -3.49
N ASP A 320 -7.16 -29.87 -2.46
CA ASP A 320 -8.06 -28.75 -2.18
C ASP A 320 -7.32 -27.41 -2.35
N GLY A 321 -7.12 -27.02 -3.61
CA GLY A 321 -7.03 -25.63 -4.04
C GLY A 321 -5.82 -24.78 -3.64
N GLY A 322 -4.94 -25.21 -2.73
CA GLY A 322 -3.76 -24.45 -2.29
C GLY A 322 -2.40 -25.08 -2.64
N GLY A 323 -2.31 -26.41 -2.64
CA GLY A 323 -1.04 -27.15 -2.71
C GLY A 323 -0.42 -27.33 -4.10
N GLY A 324 -1.17 -27.10 -5.18
CA GLY A 324 -0.73 -27.41 -6.55
C GLY A 324 0.46 -26.59 -7.04
N LYS A 325 0.62 -25.33 -6.61
CA LYS A 325 1.69 -24.44 -7.10
C LYS A 325 3.08 -24.73 -6.51
N LEU A 326 3.12 -25.30 -5.31
CA LEU A 326 4.37 -25.56 -4.59
C LEU A 326 5.04 -26.85 -5.07
N ALA A 327 4.23 -27.88 -5.33
CA ALA A 327 4.68 -29.09 -6.03
C ALA A 327 5.19 -28.75 -7.44
N ASP A 328 4.47 -27.91 -8.20
CA ASP A 328 4.88 -27.46 -9.53
C ASP A 328 6.18 -26.64 -9.50
N TYR A 329 6.41 -25.86 -8.44
CA TYR A 329 7.67 -25.12 -8.22
C TYR A 329 8.84 -26.04 -7.86
N ALA A 330 8.66 -27.00 -6.94
CA ALA A 330 9.71 -27.95 -6.58
C ALA A 330 10.12 -28.82 -7.79
N ILE A 331 9.13 -29.21 -8.60
CA ILE A 331 9.33 -29.88 -9.89
C ILE A 331 10.12 -28.98 -10.86
N ARG A 332 9.72 -27.70 -11.03
CA ARG A 332 10.43 -26.73 -11.89
C ARG A 332 11.85 -26.43 -11.44
N ALA A 333 12.10 -26.34 -10.14
CA ALA A 333 13.44 -26.15 -9.60
C ALA A 333 14.31 -27.41 -9.77
N GLY A 334 13.70 -28.59 -9.70
CA GLY A 334 14.31 -29.86 -10.09
C GLY A 334 14.68 -29.92 -11.58
N LEU A 335 13.90 -29.28 -12.49
CA LEU A 335 14.24 -29.18 -13.92
C LEU A 335 15.60 -28.51 -14.16
N LEU A 336 15.99 -27.57 -13.28
CA LEU A 336 17.21 -26.78 -13.40
C LEU A 336 18.42 -27.39 -12.64
N GLY A 337 18.29 -28.60 -12.08
CA GLY A 337 19.36 -29.26 -11.32
C GLY A 337 19.66 -28.61 -9.96
N ASN A 338 18.68 -27.90 -9.39
CA ASN A 338 18.88 -26.93 -8.31
C ASN A 338 18.14 -27.31 -7.03
N LEU A 339 18.00 -28.61 -6.74
CA LEU A 339 17.23 -29.10 -5.61
C LEU A 339 18.12 -29.46 -4.43
N ALA A 340 17.77 -29.01 -3.23
CA ALA A 340 18.40 -29.45 -2.00
C ALA A 340 17.42 -30.12 -1.05
N ILE A 341 17.88 -31.19 -0.41
CA ILE A 341 17.21 -31.86 0.70
C ILE A 341 17.92 -31.43 1.97
N ILE A 342 17.12 -30.99 2.95
CA ILE A 342 17.64 -30.45 4.20
C ILE A 342 17.08 -31.26 5.35
N GLU A 343 18.00 -31.81 6.15
CA GLU A 343 17.72 -32.43 7.44
C GLU A 343 18.07 -31.43 8.55
N ILE A 344 17.12 -31.15 9.45
CA ILE A 344 17.29 -30.15 10.52
C ILE A 344 17.24 -30.85 11.87
N LYS A 345 18.32 -30.72 12.64
CA LYS A 345 18.40 -31.11 14.05
C LYS A 345 18.32 -29.89 14.96
N ARG A 346 18.29 -30.13 16.27
CA ARG A 346 18.25 -29.04 17.26
C ARG A 346 19.57 -28.25 17.25
N SER A 347 19.49 -26.98 17.61
CA SER A 347 20.68 -26.17 17.91
C SER A 347 21.50 -26.74 19.08
N SER A 348 20.86 -27.49 19.98
CA SER A 348 21.52 -28.13 21.12
C SER A 348 22.05 -29.54 20.82
N THR A 349 21.98 -30.03 19.59
CA THR A 349 22.49 -31.35 19.23
C THR A 349 24.01 -31.37 19.30
N ASP A 350 24.55 -32.35 20.03
CA ASP A 350 26.00 -32.57 20.08
C ASP A 350 26.47 -33.04 18.69
N LEU A 351 27.51 -32.42 18.14
CA LEU A 351 28.03 -32.74 16.79
C LEU A 351 29.05 -33.87 16.79
N VAL A 352 29.73 -34.04 17.92
CA VAL A 352 30.70 -35.10 18.17
C VAL A 352 30.43 -35.71 19.54
N GLU A 353 30.86 -36.94 19.75
CA GLU A 353 30.76 -37.62 21.04
C GLU A 353 31.55 -36.85 22.11
N ARG A 354 30.95 -36.66 23.29
CA ARG A 354 31.59 -35.91 24.39
C ARG A 354 32.85 -36.61 24.90
N LYS A 355 32.84 -37.95 24.89
CA LYS A 355 33.99 -38.77 25.26
C LYS A 355 34.86 -38.97 24.03
N ALA A 356 36.16 -38.71 24.17
CA ALA A 356 37.10 -38.99 23.11
C ALA A 356 37.15 -40.49 22.79
N TYR A 357 37.18 -40.80 21.49
CA TYR A 357 37.30 -42.16 20.98
C TYR A 357 38.73 -42.68 21.15
N ARG A 358 39.73 -41.85 20.82
CA ARG A 358 41.16 -42.18 20.97
C ARG A 358 42.02 -40.92 21.04
N GLY A 359 42.72 -40.72 22.16
CA GLY A 359 43.49 -39.49 22.38
C GLY A 359 42.56 -38.28 22.35
N ASP A 360 42.87 -37.31 21.50
CA ASP A 360 42.06 -36.10 21.28
C ASP A 360 41.04 -36.24 20.12
N LEU A 361 40.91 -37.44 19.54
CA LEU A 361 39.95 -37.72 18.47
C LEU A 361 38.56 -38.02 19.04
N HIS A 362 37.57 -37.23 18.65
CA HIS A 362 36.16 -37.46 18.95
C HIS A 362 35.45 -38.05 17.73
N ALA A 363 34.60 -39.06 17.93
CA ALA A 363 33.75 -39.58 16.87
C ALA A 363 32.59 -38.60 16.56
N PRO A 364 32.04 -38.57 15.34
CA PRO A 364 30.79 -37.86 15.08
C PRO A 364 29.68 -38.42 15.98
N SER A 365 28.76 -37.56 16.42
CA SER A 365 27.69 -38.03 17.29
C SER A 365 26.74 -38.97 16.55
N THR A 366 26.05 -39.82 17.32
CA THR A 366 25.00 -40.68 16.77
C THR A 366 23.88 -39.88 16.08
N GLU A 367 23.49 -38.73 16.62
CA GLU A 367 22.48 -37.85 16.00
C GLU A 367 22.97 -37.27 14.67
N LEU A 368 24.22 -36.78 14.59
CA LEU A 368 24.76 -36.19 13.38
C LEU A 368 24.97 -37.22 12.27
N SER A 369 25.54 -38.38 12.60
CA SER A 369 25.74 -39.49 11.65
C SER A 369 24.40 -40.07 11.17
N GLY A 370 23.40 -40.14 12.06
CA GLY A 370 22.02 -40.48 11.72
C GLY A 370 21.41 -39.49 10.72
N ALA A 371 21.55 -38.18 10.96
CA ALA A 371 21.06 -37.12 10.07
C ALA A 371 21.70 -37.20 8.67
N VAL A 372 23.00 -37.47 8.59
CA VAL A 372 23.72 -37.69 7.32
C VAL A 372 23.15 -38.90 6.57
N SER A 373 22.88 -40.00 7.28
CA SER A 373 22.30 -41.19 6.67
C SER A 373 20.86 -40.94 6.19
N GLN A 374 20.08 -40.20 6.97
CA GLN A 374 18.69 -39.84 6.66
C GLN A 374 18.58 -38.98 5.39
N VAL A 375 19.39 -37.91 5.29
CA VAL A 375 19.36 -37.02 4.11
C VAL A 375 19.80 -37.74 2.83
N LEU A 376 20.73 -38.71 2.94
CA LEU A 376 21.17 -39.54 1.82
C LEU A 376 20.10 -40.55 1.38
N ASP A 377 19.41 -41.19 2.33
CA ASP A 377 18.29 -42.09 2.04
C ASP A 377 17.12 -41.33 1.39
N GLN A 378 16.77 -40.16 1.92
CA GLN A 378 15.75 -39.28 1.32
C GLN A 378 16.11 -38.90 -0.13
N ARG A 379 17.37 -38.56 -0.40
CA ARG A 379 17.86 -38.31 -1.77
C ARG A 379 17.69 -39.52 -2.66
N TYR A 380 18.10 -40.69 -2.19
CA TYR A 380 17.96 -41.94 -2.92
C TYR A 380 16.51 -42.23 -3.29
N ARG A 381 15.59 -42.14 -2.31
CA ARG A 381 14.14 -42.34 -2.54
C ARG A 381 13.59 -41.34 -3.55
N LEU A 382 13.94 -40.07 -3.42
CA LEU A 382 13.51 -39.03 -4.37
C LEU A 382 13.97 -39.35 -5.80
N GLN A 383 15.21 -39.83 -5.96
CA GLN A 383 15.75 -40.23 -7.27
C GLN A 383 15.05 -41.47 -7.84
N MET A 384 14.61 -42.41 -7.01
CA MET A 384 13.84 -43.58 -7.44
C MET A 384 12.41 -43.21 -7.86
N ASP A 385 11.72 -42.39 -7.07
CA ASP A 385 10.30 -42.07 -7.25
C ASP A 385 10.03 -41.10 -8.41
N ILE A 386 11.06 -40.38 -8.87
CA ILE A 386 10.86 -39.31 -9.86
C ILE A 386 10.27 -39.81 -11.17
N LYS A 387 10.59 -41.05 -11.58
CA LYS A 387 10.04 -41.62 -12.81
C LYS A 387 8.52 -41.82 -12.74
N SER A 388 8.00 -42.28 -11.59
CA SER A 388 6.55 -42.39 -11.38
C SER A 388 5.91 -41.01 -11.31
N LYS A 389 6.51 -40.09 -10.55
CA LYS A 389 6.00 -38.71 -10.41
C LYS A 389 5.92 -37.96 -11.73
N LYS A 390 6.87 -38.18 -12.66
CA LYS A 390 6.82 -37.62 -14.03
C LYS A 390 5.61 -38.10 -14.83
N ILE A 391 5.29 -39.39 -14.72
CA ILE A 391 4.17 -40.02 -15.41
C ILE A 391 2.85 -39.47 -14.84
N ASP A 392 2.76 -39.39 -13.51
CA ASP A 392 1.56 -38.91 -12.82
C ASP A 392 1.31 -37.40 -13.02
N SER A 393 2.38 -36.60 -13.14
CA SER A 393 2.27 -35.14 -13.31
C SER A 393 2.17 -34.69 -14.78
N GLY A 394 2.44 -35.57 -15.75
CA GLY A 394 2.51 -35.22 -17.17
C GLY A 394 3.68 -34.29 -17.56
N ILE A 395 4.66 -34.12 -16.67
CA ILE A 395 5.85 -33.26 -16.87
C ILE A 395 7.08 -34.17 -16.94
N PHE A 396 7.65 -34.33 -18.13
CA PHE A 396 8.69 -35.35 -18.37
C PHE A 396 10.13 -34.84 -18.23
N ASP A 397 10.34 -33.53 -18.11
CA ASP A 397 11.66 -32.87 -18.14
C ASP A 397 12.35 -32.73 -16.77
N VAL A 398 11.90 -33.44 -15.73
CA VAL A 398 12.48 -33.31 -14.36
C VAL A 398 13.74 -34.16 -14.19
N TYR A 399 14.87 -33.54 -13.89
CA TYR A 399 16.15 -34.24 -13.84
C TYR A 399 16.78 -34.14 -12.44
N THR A 400 16.68 -35.19 -11.61
CA THR A 400 17.30 -35.26 -10.27
C THR A 400 18.78 -35.70 -10.29
N TYR A 401 19.54 -35.24 -11.28
CA TYR A 401 20.95 -35.61 -11.41
C TYR A 401 21.87 -34.92 -10.38
N ALA A 402 21.47 -33.74 -9.88
CA ALA A 402 22.21 -32.99 -8.86
C ALA A 402 21.25 -32.55 -7.74
N VAL A 403 21.08 -33.41 -6.74
CA VAL A 403 20.34 -33.08 -5.50
C VAL A 403 21.35 -32.92 -4.38
N GLN A 404 21.49 -31.69 -3.85
CA GLN A 404 22.38 -31.40 -2.74
C GLN A 404 21.77 -31.87 -1.43
N CYS A 405 22.56 -32.53 -0.58
CA CYS A 405 22.15 -32.88 0.78
C CYS A 405 22.73 -31.87 1.77
N ILE A 406 21.92 -31.36 2.67
CA ILE A 406 22.33 -30.41 3.70
C ILE A 406 21.84 -30.90 5.06
N VAL A 407 22.70 -30.85 6.05
CA VAL A 407 22.36 -31.08 7.46
C VAL A 407 22.60 -29.80 8.22
N ILE A 408 21.58 -29.33 8.95
CA ILE A 408 21.70 -28.20 9.87
C ILE A 408 21.58 -28.74 11.29
N ALA A 409 22.66 -28.67 12.07
CA ALA A 409 22.69 -29.28 13.39
C ALA A 409 23.65 -28.53 14.32
N GLY A 410 23.28 -28.46 15.61
CA GLY A 410 24.20 -28.10 16.68
C GLY A 410 24.81 -26.69 16.61
N LEU A 411 25.75 -26.45 17.52
CA LEU A 411 26.63 -25.29 17.52
C LEU A 411 28.08 -25.76 17.35
N THR A 412 28.91 -24.91 16.75
CA THR A 412 30.35 -25.21 16.59
C THR A 412 30.97 -25.57 17.94
N PRO A 413 31.67 -26.71 18.07
CA PRO A 413 32.27 -27.10 19.34
C PRO A 413 33.25 -26.04 19.86
N GLU A 414 33.17 -25.76 21.17
CA GLU A 414 34.02 -24.76 21.83
C GLU A 414 35.47 -25.27 21.99
N SER A 415 35.66 -26.55 22.30
CA SER A 415 36.98 -27.13 22.51
C SER A 415 37.69 -27.41 21.18
N GLU A 416 39.00 -27.12 21.13
CA GLU A 416 39.82 -27.33 19.93
C GLU A 416 39.82 -28.80 19.45
N PRO A 417 39.98 -29.82 20.32
CA PRO A 417 39.92 -31.23 19.91
C PRO A 417 38.59 -31.64 19.27
N MET A 418 37.48 -31.20 19.84
CA MET A 418 36.14 -31.50 19.33
C MET A 418 35.87 -30.76 18.03
N ARG A 419 36.27 -29.48 17.94
CA ARG A 419 36.16 -28.69 16.71
C ARG A 419 36.97 -29.31 15.59
N LYS A 420 38.24 -29.65 15.84
CA LYS A 420 39.10 -30.37 14.88
C LYS A 420 38.45 -31.66 14.39
N SER A 421 37.90 -32.46 15.30
CA SER A 421 37.22 -33.72 14.96
C SER A 421 35.97 -33.50 14.11
N PHE A 422 35.16 -32.48 14.44
CA PHE A 422 33.99 -32.07 13.66
C PHE A 422 34.38 -31.59 12.25
N GLU A 423 35.39 -30.74 12.14
CA GLU A 423 35.90 -30.25 10.85
C GLU A 423 36.40 -31.39 9.97
N LEU A 424 37.17 -32.33 10.53
CA LEU A 424 37.65 -33.50 9.79
C LEU A 424 36.49 -34.35 9.26
N TYR A 425 35.47 -34.59 10.10
CA TYR A 425 34.31 -35.37 9.69
C TYR A 425 33.52 -34.68 8.59
N ARG A 426 33.08 -33.42 8.80
CA ARG A 426 32.21 -32.73 7.84
C ARG A 426 32.87 -32.50 6.49
N ASN A 427 34.17 -32.18 6.47
CA ASN A 427 34.90 -31.95 5.23
C ASN A 427 35.26 -33.25 4.49
N SER A 428 35.09 -34.42 5.13
CA SER A 428 35.24 -35.72 4.46
C SER A 428 34.01 -36.13 3.63
N LEU A 429 32.85 -35.50 3.89
CA LEU A 429 31.59 -35.81 3.22
C LEU A 429 31.50 -35.05 1.90
N LYS A 430 31.62 -35.78 0.78
CA LYS A 430 31.59 -35.18 -0.55
C LYS A 430 30.20 -34.69 -0.98
N GLU A 431 29.15 -35.36 -0.53
CA GLU A 431 27.78 -35.16 -1.02
C GLU A 431 26.86 -34.47 -0.01
N VAL A 432 27.32 -34.27 1.22
CA VAL A 432 26.53 -33.70 2.32
C VAL A 432 27.25 -32.49 2.90
N LEU A 433 26.58 -31.34 2.85
CA LEU A 433 27.03 -30.12 3.51
C LEU A 433 26.48 -30.08 4.93
N ILE A 434 27.35 -29.92 5.94
CA ILE A 434 26.93 -29.74 7.34
C ILE A 434 27.15 -28.28 7.74
N LEU A 435 26.08 -27.64 8.24
CA LEU A 435 26.09 -26.27 8.75
C LEU A 435 25.64 -26.25 10.20
N THR A 436 26.31 -25.45 11.03
CA THR A 436 25.85 -25.19 12.39
C THR A 436 24.95 -23.95 12.46
N PHE A 437 24.17 -23.83 13.54
CA PHE A 437 23.28 -22.67 13.70
C PHE A 437 24.05 -21.35 13.88
N ASP A 438 25.18 -21.36 14.58
CA ASP A 438 26.05 -20.20 14.73
C ASP A 438 26.75 -19.82 13.42
N GLU A 439 27.12 -20.79 12.57
CA GLU A 439 27.65 -20.51 11.23
C GLU A 439 26.60 -19.86 10.32
N LEU A 440 25.36 -20.36 10.35
CA LEU A 440 24.25 -19.73 9.62
C LEU A 440 24.02 -18.30 10.08
N LEU A 441 24.01 -18.07 11.40
CA LEU A 441 23.86 -16.74 11.97
C LEU A 441 25.02 -15.81 11.57
N ALA A 442 26.26 -16.29 11.63
CA ALA A 442 27.43 -15.52 11.23
C ALA A 442 27.38 -15.12 9.75
N LYS A 443 26.95 -16.04 8.88
CA LYS A 443 26.75 -15.74 7.45
C LYS A 443 25.64 -14.72 7.22
N LEU A 444 24.55 -14.74 8.00
CA LEU A 444 23.50 -13.72 7.94
C LEU A 444 24.02 -12.34 8.35
N ARG A 445 24.81 -12.28 9.44
CA ARG A 445 25.44 -11.02 9.89
C ARG A 445 26.41 -10.48 8.84
N ALA A 446 27.20 -11.34 8.20
CA ALA A 446 28.09 -10.94 7.11
C ALA A 446 27.31 -10.38 5.90
N LEU A 447 26.20 -11.02 5.54
CA LEU A 447 25.30 -10.51 4.50
C LEU A 447 24.71 -9.15 4.87
N LEU A 448 24.30 -8.96 6.12
CA LEU A 448 23.77 -7.67 6.59
C LEU A 448 24.83 -6.57 6.51
N SER A 449 26.05 -6.85 6.96
CA SER A 449 27.18 -5.90 6.89
C SER A 449 27.48 -5.50 5.44
N PHE A 450 27.48 -6.48 4.53
CA PHE A 450 27.59 -6.22 3.09
C PHE A 450 26.47 -5.31 2.55
N LEU A 451 25.21 -5.58 2.92
CA LEU A 451 24.06 -4.77 2.49
C LEU A 451 24.11 -3.33 3.03
N LYS A 452 24.64 -3.14 4.24
CA LYS A 452 24.87 -1.82 4.84
C LYS A 452 26.05 -1.05 4.24
N GLY A 453 26.85 -1.69 3.38
CA GLY A 453 28.05 -1.08 2.81
C GLY A 453 29.18 -0.91 3.83
N GLU A 454 29.13 -1.63 4.95
CA GLU A 454 30.23 -1.71 5.90
C GLU A 454 31.30 -2.60 5.27
N GLN A 455 32.37 -1.99 4.75
CA GLN A 455 33.54 -2.77 4.37
C GLN A 455 34.16 -3.36 5.63
N THR A 456 34.17 -4.68 5.70
CA THR A 456 34.97 -5.44 6.66
C THR A 456 36.43 -5.09 6.40
N SER A 457 37.00 -4.25 7.29
CA SER A 457 38.44 -3.97 7.34
C SER A 457 39.21 -5.14 7.93
#